data_AF-A0A9Q9ED71-F1
#
_entry.id   AF-A0A9Q9ED71-F1
#
_cell.length_a   1.000
_cell.length_b   1.000
_cell.length_c   1.000
_cell.angle_alpha   90.00
_cell.angle_beta   90.00
_cell.angle_gamma   90.00
#
_symmetry.space_group_name_H-M   'P 1'
#
loop_
_entity.id
_entity.type
_entity.pdbx_description
1 polymer ?
#
loop_
_entity_poly.entity_id
_entity_poly.type
_entity_poly.pdbx_seq_one_letter_code
_entity_poly.pdbx_strand_id
1 'polypeptide(L)'
;MYSALALAFASVAAALPAPQAETTEPLRFGGMALRSASPIHLGSINANSLAFAIGKNTTTSVPEGVEGVDPANFNNNQTIFTYLNGQGTLGLSTSVPGGQQVYVTKGDGATSQLAGELKFTPAHSTETAGPALYEGFAIVDDAKLQFEGKDWFACPIDDFNSGYGIWAVSRVEGSNAGDGCLGFTWRVVQVGEETKPAWQYQK
;
A
#
# COMPACT_ATOMS: atom_id res chain seq x y z
N MET A 1 54.87 19.82 -52.51
CA MET A 1 53.42 19.65 -52.77
C MET A 1 52.88 18.74 -51.67
N TYR A 2 51.91 19.24 -50.90
CA TYR A 2 51.51 18.71 -49.60
C TYR A 2 50.66 17.44 -49.72
N SER A 3 50.98 16.41 -48.93
CA SER A 3 50.18 15.19 -48.79
C SER A 3 49.20 15.38 -47.63
N ALA A 4 47.89 15.29 -47.90
CA ALA A 4 46.83 15.50 -46.91
C ALA A 4 46.46 14.19 -46.21
N LEU A 5 46.55 14.19 -44.87
CA LEU A 5 46.11 13.12 -43.98
C LEU A 5 44.62 13.33 -43.67
N ALA A 6 43.76 12.38 -44.05
CA ALA A 6 42.33 12.42 -43.73
C ALA A 6 42.05 11.73 -42.39
N LEU A 7 41.55 12.49 -41.41
CA LEU A 7 41.07 11.99 -40.11
C LEU A 7 39.56 11.75 -40.18
N ALA A 8 39.13 10.51 -40.00
CA ALA A 8 37.72 10.13 -39.87
C ALA A 8 37.27 10.29 -38.41
N PHE A 9 36.26 11.14 -38.17
CA PHE A 9 35.61 11.26 -36.86
C PHE A 9 34.41 10.30 -36.79
N ALA A 10 34.45 9.35 -35.85
CA ALA A 10 33.31 8.49 -35.51
C ALA A 10 32.40 9.23 -34.51
N SER A 11 31.14 9.45 -34.91
CA SER A 11 30.11 10.06 -34.07
C SER A 11 29.51 9.02 -33.11
N VAL A 12 29.71 9.19 -31.80
CA VAL A 12 29.03 8.40 -30.77
C VAL A 12 27.68 9.04 -30.47
N ALA A 13 26.59 8.39 -30.86
CA ALA A 13 25.24 8.82 -30.49
C ALA A 13 24.97 8.36 -29.04
N ALA A 14 24.90 9.32 -28.11
CA ALA A 14 24.45 9.06 -26.74
C ALA A 14 22.94 8.83 -26.75
N ALA A 15 22.52 7.60 -26.43
CA ALA A 15 21.11 7.30 -26.16
C ALA A 15 20.72 7.92 -24.82
N LEU A 16 19.98 9.03 -24.87
CA LEU A 16 19.34 9.61 -23.69
C LEU A 16 18.16 8.70 -23.29
N PRO A 17 17.97 8.40 -21.99
CA PRO A 17 16.79 7.66 -21.53
C PRO A 17 15.53 8.48 -21.84
N ALA A 18 14.55 7.83 -22.45
CA ALA A 18 13.26 8.44 -22.75
C ALA A 18 12.51 8.77 -21.44
N PRO A 19 11.88 9.95 -21.32
CA PRO A 19 11.00 10.26 -20.20
C PRO A 19 9.86 9.23 -20.16
N GLN A 20 9.71 8.54 -19.03
CA GLN A 20 8.59 7.64 -18.81
C GLN A 20 7.34 8.52 -18.65
N ALA A 21 6.35 8.32 -19.53
CA ALA A 21 5.10 9.09 -19.48
C ALA A 21 4.45 8.94 -18.10
N GLU A 22 4.19 10.06 -17.44
CA GLU A 22 3.45 10.09 -16.18
C GLU A 22 2.01 9.67 -16.46
N THR A 23 1.61 8.48 -16.00
CA THR A 23 0.22 8.02 -16.07
C THR A 23 -0.58 8.78 -15.03
N THR A 24 -1.61 9.51 -15.44
CA THR A 24 -2.50 10.26 -14.55
C THR A 24 -3.51 9.37 -13.81
N GLU A 25 -3.73 8.15 -14.30
CA GLU A 25 -4.65 7.18 -13.69
C GLU A 25 -3.96 6.43 -12.55
N PRO A 26 -4.57 6.38 -11.34
CA PRO A 26 -4.02 5.62 -10.23
C PRO A 26 -4.01 4.12 -10.54
N LEU A 27 -2.89 3.46 -10.23
CA LEU A 27 -2.80 2.01 -10.22
C LEU A 27 -3.75 1.44 -9.15
N ARG A 28 -4.57 0.46 -9.54
CA ARG A 28 -5.48 -0.26 -8.64
C ARG A 28 -4.97 -1.68 -8.40
N PHE A 29 -4.90 -2.10 -7.15
CA PHE A 29 -4.33 -3.41 -6.80
C PHE A 29 -4.82 -3.97 -5.46
N GLY A 30 -4.77 -5.28 -5.32
CA GLY A 30 -4.79 -5.98 -4.03
C GLY A 30 -3.38 -6.26 -3.52
N GLY A 31 -3.26 -6.51 -2.22
CA GLY A 31 -2.00 -6.87 -1.57
C GLY A 31 -1.88 -8.37 -1.29
N MET A 32 -0.70 -8.94 -1.54
CA MET A 32 -0.37 -10.32 -1.22
C MET A 32 0.96 -10.41 -0.45
N ALA A 33 0.97 -11.17 0.63
CA ALA A 33 2.17 -11.37 1.43
C ALA A 33 3.03 -12.53 0.88
N LEU A 34 4.28 -12.23 0.52
CA LEU A 34 5.25 -13.23 0.07
C LEU A 34 6.26 -13.51 1.19
N ARG A 35 6.06 -14.64 1.87
CA ARG A 35 7.04 -15.22 2.80
C ARG A 35 6.96 -16.74 2.81
N SER A 36 7.86 -17.41 2.11
CA SER A 36 7.83 -18.88 1.96
C SER A 36 7.84 -19.60 3.31
N ALA A 37 7.20 -20.79 3.34
CA ALA A 37 7.13 -21.66 4.53
C ALA A 37 6.61 -20.94 5.79
N SER A 38 5.56 -20.12 5.64
CA SER A 38 4.95 -19.39 6.74
C SER A 38 3.43 -19.30 6.61
N PRO A 39 2.69 -19.10 7.71
CA PRO A 39 1.23 -19.05 7.69
C PRO A 39 0.67 -17.84 6.91
N ILE A 40 1.50 -16.84 6.63
CA ILE A 40 1.12 -15.65 5.86
C ILE A 40 1.46 -15.78 4.37
N HIS A 41 2.10 -16.86 3.92
CA HIS A 41 2.50 -17.01 2.52
C HIS A 41 1.28 -17.00 1.60
N LEU A 42 1.29 -16.12 0.58
CA LEU A 42 0.17 -15.86 -0.33
C LEU A 42 -1.10 -15.34 0.37
N GLY A 43 -0.99 -14.91 1.63
CA GLY A 43 -2.07 -14.30 2.36
C GLY A 43 -2.47 -12.96 1.76
N SER A 44 -3.78 -12.74 1.61
CA SER A 44 -4.30 -11.44 1.17
C SER A 44 -4.19 -10.40 2.28
N ILE A 45 -3.92 -9.16 1.90
CA ILE A 45 -3.83 -8.03 2.81
C ILE A 45 -5.14 -7.26 2.78
N ASN A 46 -5.86 -7.27 3.90
CA ASN A 46 -7.22 -6.80 3.99
C ASN A 46 -7.36 -5.66 5.00
N ALA A 47 -8.10 -4.62 4.62
CA ALA A 47 -8.57 -3.56 5.49
C ALA A 47 -9.57 -4.13 6.51
N ASN A 48 -9.22 -4.02 7.79
CA ASN A 48 -10.01 -4.50 8.91
C ASN A 48 -9.74 -3.59 10.11
N SER A 49 -10.80 -3.05 10.70
CA SER A 49 -10.71 -2.22 11.90
C SER A 49 -9.78 -1.00 11.84
N LEU A 50 -9.91 -0.20 10.78
CA LEU A 50 -9.04 0.96 10.50
C LEU A 50 -7.55 0.62 10.39
N ALA A 51 -7.21 -0.66 10.26
CA ALA A 51 -5.88 -1.19 10.09
C ALA A 51 -5.85 -2.21 8.94
N PHE A 52 -4.68 -2.77 8.65
CA PHE A 52 -4.56 -3.85 7.68
C PHE A 52 -4.07 -5.12 8.35
N ALA A 53 -4.65 -6.24 7.92
CA ALA A 53 -4.30 -7.54 8.45
C ALA A 53 -4.22 -8.61 7.35
N ILE A 54 -3.41 -9.64 7.63
CA ILE A 54 -3.37 -10.89 6.88
C ILE A 54 -4.14 -11.94 7.69
N GLY A 55 -4.98 -12.74 7.01
CA GLY A 55 -5.78 -13.79 7.68
C GLY A 55 -7.08 -13.29 8.32
N LYS A 56 -7.41 -11.99 8.19
CA LYS A 56 -8.75 -11.44 8.47
C LYS A 56 -9.44 -11.07 7.17
N ASN A 57 -10.77 -11.16 7.14
CA ASN A 57 -11.57 -10.69 6.01
C ASN A 57 -11.63 -9.16 5.98
N THR A 58 -11.81 -8.59 4.78
CA THR A 58 -12.09 -7.16 4.67
C THR A 58 -13.42 -6.80 5.29
N THR A 59 -13.52 -5.62 5.90
CA THR A 59 -14.79 -5.09 6.42
C THR A 59 -15.18 -3.82 5.64
N THR A 60 -16.39 -3.82 5.09
CA THR A 60 -16.92 -2.73 4.26
C THR A 60 -18.33 -2.35 4.67
N SER A 61 -18.75 -1.13 4.34
CA SER A 61 -20.11 -0.63 4.57
C SER A 61 -20.63 0.04 3.32
N VAL A 62 -21.93 -0.11 3.05
CA VAL A 62 -22.68 0.71 2.11
C VAL A 62 -23.85 1.31 2.89
N PRO A 63 -24.13 2.62 2.79
CA PRO A 63 -25.24 3.23 3.51
C PRO A 63 -26.57 2.72 2.96
N GLU A 64 -27.50 2.40 3.86
CA GLU A 64 -28.84 1.97 3.49
C GLU A 64 -29.76 3.19 3.26
N GLY A 65 -30.67 3.07 2.29
CA GLY A 65 -31.72 4.09 2.07
C GLY A 65 -31.26 5.40 1.44
N VAL A 66 -30.02 5.48 0.92
CA VAL A 66 -29.54 6.65 0.17
C VAL A 66 -29.92 6.51 -1.31
N GLU A 67 -30.65 7.49 -1.82
CA GLU A 67 -31.05 7.52 -3.24
C GLU A 67 -29.81 7.51 -4.16
N GLY A 68 -29.81 6.63 -5.16
CA GLY A 68 -28.70 6.48 -6.10
C GLY A 68 -27.55 5.57 -5.62
N VAL A 69 -27.62 5.03 -4.39
CA VAL A 69 -26.63 4.08 -3.88
C VAL A 69 -27.22 2.67 -3.93
N ASP A 70 -26.72 1.84 -4.84
CA ASP A 70 -27.05 0.41 -4.92
C ASP A 70 -25.88 -0.44 -4.38
N PRO A 71 -26.07 -1.19 -3.27
CA PRO A 71 -25.05 -2.07 -2.72
C PRO A 71 -24.44 -3.05 -3.74
N ALA A 72 -25.18 -3.46 -4.77
CA ALA A 72 -24.67 -4.34 -5.81
C ALA A 72 -23.56 -3.70 -6.66
N ASN A 73 -23.41 -2.38 -6.63
CA ASN A 73 -22.37 -1.64 -7.36
C ASN A 73 -21.06 -1.49 -6.59
N PHE A 74 -20.97 -2.01 -5.36
CA PHE A 74 -19.76 -1.91 -4.55
C PHE A 74 -19.20 -3.30 -4.22
N ASN A 75 -17.87 -3.36 -4.15
CA ASN A 75 -17.15 -4.51 -3.63
C ASN A 75 -17.32 -4.60 -2.10
N ASN A 76 -17.49 -5.81 -1.59
CA ASN A 76 -17.65 -6.10 -0.17
C ASN A 76 -16.71 -7.20 0.37
N ASN A 77 -15.81 -7.73 -0.44
CA ASN A 77 -15.01 -8.91 -0.10
C ASN A 77 -13.49 -8.75 -0.36
N GLN A 78 -13.06 -7.68 -1.02
CA GLN A 78 -11.65 -7.39 -1.30
C GLN A 78 -11.20 -6.02 -0.81
N THR A 79 -9.92 -5.91 -0.45
CA THR A 79 -9.27 -4.61 -0.25
C THR A 79 -8.53 -4.20 -1.51
N ILE A 80 -8.86 -3.03 -2.04
CA ILE A 80 -8.27 -2.49 -3.26
C ILE A 80 -7.61 -1.16 -2.92
N PHE A 81 -6.33 -1.08 -3.18
CA PHE A 81 -5.50 0.11 -3.00
C PHE A 81 -5.44 0.93 -4.28
N THR A 82 -5.21 2.23 -4.13
CA THR A 82 -4.91 3.17 -5.22
C THR A 82 -3.54 3.79 -5.00
N TYR A 83 -2.73 3.85 -6.04
CA TYR A 83 -1.39 4.44 -5.99
C TYR A 83 -1.10 5.22 -7.26
N LEU A 84 -0.70 6.48 -7.13
CA LEU A 84 -0.19 7.27 -8.25
C LEU A 84 1.32 7.33 -8.18
N ASN A 85 1.97 6.92 -9.27
CA ASN A 85 3.43 6.82 -9.29
C ASN A 85 4.08 8.18 -9.04
N GLY A 86 5.10 8.22 -8.18
CA GLY A 86 5.82 9.44 -7.83
C GLY A 86 5.17 10.32 -6.76
N GLN A 87 3.93 10.06 -6.32
CA GLN A 87 3.29 10.84 -5.26
C GLN A 87 3.71 10.43 -3.84
N GLY A 88 4.23 9.21 -3.68
CA GLY A 88 4.67 8.72 -2.36
C GLY A 88 3.53 8.39 -1.38
N THR A 89 2.27 8.52 -1.82
CA THR A 89 1.07 8.31 -1.02
C THR A 89 0.30 7.06 -1.47
N LEU A 90 -0.53 6.52 -0.58
CA LEU A 90 -1.36 5.35 -0.85
C LEU A 90 -2.80 5.60 -0.40
N GLY A 91 -3.76 5.24 -1.25
CA GLY A 91 -5.19 5.38 -0.99
C GLY A 91 -5.93 4.05 -1.04
N LEU A 92 -7.21 4.09 -0.70
CA LEU A 92 -8.14 3.00 -0.89
C LEU A 92 -9.11 3.33 -2.02
N SER A 93 -9.44 2.32 -2.84
CA SER A 93 -10.41 2.44 -3.92
C SER A 93 -11.82 2.47 -3.33
N THR A 94 -12.30 3.66 -3.00
CA THR A 94 -13.61 3.88 -2.39
C THR A 94 -14.46 4.85 -3.20
N SER A 95 -15.78 4.72 -3.06
CA SER A 95 -16.76 5.65 -3.67
C SER A 95 -17.25 6.72 -2.70
N VAL A 96 -16.92 6.60 -1.40
CA VAL A 96 -17.31 7.58 -0.39
C VAL A 96 -16.68 8.95 -0.67
N PRO A 97 -17.45 10.06 -0.60
CA PRO A 97 -16.90 11.40 -0.73
C PRO A 97 -15.75 11.66 0.26
N GLY A 98 -14.64 12.18 -0.24
CA GLY A 98 -13.40 12.39 0.52
C GLY A 98 -12.45 11.20 0.56
N GLY A 99 -12.91 10.02 0.14
CA GLY A 99 -12.08 8.81 0.07
C GLY A 99 -11.62 8.31 1.44
N GLN A 100 -10.67 7.37 1.42
CA GLN A 100 -9.95 6.90 2.60
C GLN A 100 -8.48 6.75 2.26
N GLN A 101 -7.62 7.29 3.12
CA GLN A 101 -6.19 7.38 2.87
C GLN A 101 -5.41 6.42 3.78
N VAL A 102 -4.42 5.74 3.22
CA VAL A 102 -3.54 4.84 3.97
C VAL A 102 -2.41 5.66 4.58
N TYR A 103 -2.02 5.31 5.81
CA TYR A 103 -0.93 5.93 6.53
C TYR A 103 -0.20 4.92 7.41
N VAL A 104 1.02 5.26 7.79
CA VAL A 104 1.80 4.56 8.81
C VAL A 104 1.81 5.39 10.08
N THR A 105 1.61 4.77 11.25
CA THR A 105 1.71 5.49 12.53
C THR A 105 3.14 6.01 12.72
N LYS A 106 3.28 7.29 13.07
CA LYS A 106 4.60 7.86 13.40
C LYS A 106 5.11 7.38 14.76
N GLY A 107 4.19 6.90 15.61
CA GLY A 107 4.43 6.65 17.02
C GLY A 107 4.22 7.90 17.86
N ASP A 108 3.82 7.68 19.12
CA ASP A 108 3.63 8.74 20.10
C ASP A 108 3.95 8.21 21.50
N GLY A 109 5.05 8.70 22.07
CA GLY A 109 5.47 8.33 23.42
C GLY A 109 4.51 8.81 24.52
N ALA A 110 3.72 9.85 24.28
CA ALA A 110 2.75 10.35 25.26
C ALA A 110 1.54 9.41 25.41
N THR A 111 1.17 8.71 24.34
CA THR A 111 0.05 7.76 24.32
C THR A 111 0.51 6.30 24.28
N SER A 112 1.82 6.04 24.42
CA SER A 112 2.44 4.72 24.23
C SER A 112 2.09 4.08 22.88
N GLN A 113 1.82 4.89 21.85
CA GLN A 113 1.55 4.39 20.51
C GLN A 113 2.86 3.97 19.84
N LEU A 114 2.91 2.72 19.39
CA LEU A 114 4.01 2.23 18.58
C LEU A 114 4.00 2.85 17.18
N ALA A 115 5.20 3.13 16.67
CA ALA A 115 5.40 3.55 15.29
C ALA A 115 5.31 2.34 14.34
N GLY A 116 4.96 2.62 13.09
CA GLY A 116 5.04 1.66 11.99
C GLY A 116 3.76 0.93 11.66
N GLU A 117 2.71 0.99 12.47
CA GLU A 117 1.45 0.28 12.18
C GLU A 117 0.80 0.85 10.91
N LEU A 118 0.41 -0.02 9.99
CA LEU A 118 -0.26 0.36 8.76
C LEU A 118 -1.77 0.50 9.01
N LYS A 119 -2.29 1.71 8.76
CA LYS A 119 -3.66 2.11 9.08
C LYS A 119 -4.29 2.91 7.96
N PHE A 120 -5.59 3.16 8.05
CA PHE A 120 -6.29 4.02 7.10
C PHE A 120 -7.28 4.95 7.80
N THR A 121 -7.60 6.08 7.17
CA THR A 121 -8.52 7.06 7.72
C THR A 121 -9.97 6.54 7.70
N PRO A 122 -10.78 6.88 8.71
CA PRO A 122 -12.21 6.61 8.66
C PRO A 122 -12.86 7.38 7.51
N ALA A 123 -13.97 6.85 6.99
CA ALA A 123 -14.76 7.56 6.00
C ALA A 123 -15.26 8.91 6.54
N HIS A 124 -15.32 9.92 5.67
CA HIS A 124 -15.77 11.28 6.00
C HIS A 124 -14.96 11.99 7.10
N SER A 125 -13.76 11.51 7.42
CA SER A 125 -12.94 12.08 8.48
C SER A 125 -11.46 11.99 8.15
N THR A 126 -10.72 12.99 8.62
CA THR A 126 -9.25 13.02 8.55
C THR A 126 -8.62 12.62 9.89
N GLU A 127 -9.41 12.15 10.86
CA GLU A 127 -8.90 11.75 12.16
C GLU A 127 -8.04 10.49 12.03
N THR A 128 -6.90 10.51 12.73
CA THR A 128 -5.95 9.40 12.79
C THR A 128 -5.78 8.95 14.23
N ALA A 129 -5.39 7.68 14.41
CA ALA A 129 -4.90 7.23 15.70
C ALA A 129 -3.51 7.84 15.89
N GLY A 130 -3.43 9.01 16.53
CA GLY A 130 -2.17 9.71 16.77
C GLY A 130 -1.50 10.26 15.50
N PRO A 131 -0.22 10.68 15.58
CA PRO A 131 0.49 11.28 14.46
C PRO A 131 0.69 10.28 13.31
N ALA A 132 0.40 10.72 12.08
CA ALA A 132 0.39 9.87 10.90
C ALA A 132 1.46 10.29 9.87
N LEU A 133 1.93 9.30 9.11
CA LEU A 133 2.83 9.45 7.98
C LEU A 133 2.12 8.98 6.71
N TYR A 134 1.73 9.92 5.86
CA TYR A 134 1.02 9.64 4.61
C TYR A 134 1.95 9.42 3.42
N GLU A 135 3.21 9.86 3.54
CA GLU A 135 4.23 9.77 2.52
C GLU A 135 5.27 8.70 2.87
N GLY A 136 5.93 8.18 1.84
CA GLY A 136 6.98 7.16 1.96
C GLY A 136 6.63 5.85 1.25
N PHE A 137 5.42 5.73 0.70
CA PHE A 137 5.02 4.55 -0.08
C PHE A 137 5.70 4.55 -1.46
N ALA A 138 6.23 3.42 -1.87
CA ALA A 138 6.77 3.24 -3.20
C ALA A 138 6.47 1.83 -3.71
N ILE A 139 6.07 1.73 -4.98
CA ILE A 139 6.09 0.47 -5.70
C ILE A 139 7.42 0.39 -6.44
N VAL A 140 8.27 -0.55 -6.04
CA VAL A 140 9.60 -0.77 -6.62
C VAL A 140 9.61 -2.01 -7.52
N ASP A 141 10.79 -2.34 -8.04
CA ASP A 141 11.02 -3.52 -8.90
C ASP A 141 10.33 -4.79 -8.36
N ASP A 142 9.91 -5.64 -9.29
CA ASP A 142 9.08 -6.83 -9.02
C ASP A 142 7.71 -6.52 -8.39
N ALA A 143 7.15 -5.34 -8.63
CA ALA A 143 5.83 -4.93 -8.12
C ALA A 143 5.74 -5.09 -6.59
N LYS A 144 6.77 -4.63 -5.88
CA LYS A 144 6.84 -4.69 -4.42
C LYS A 144 6.43 -3.36 -3.82
N LEU A 145 5.46 -3.35 -2.92
CA LEU A 145 5.11 -2.16 -2.15
C LEU A 145 6.04 -2.05 -0.93
N GLN A 146 6.68 -0.91 -0.75
CA GLN A 146 7.56 -0.61 0.38
C GLN A 146 7.15 0.70 1.04
N PHE A 147 7.59 0.87 2.29
CA PHE A 147 7.51 2.13 3.01
C PHE A 147 8.91 2.59 3.39
N GLU A 148 9.27 3.80 2.96
CA GLU A 148 10.61 4.40 3.14
C GLU A 148 11.76 3.47 2.71
N GLY A 149 11.54 2.76 1.60
CA GLY A 149 12.51 1.83 1.02
C GLY A 149 12.74 0.56 1.84
N LYS A 150 11.82 0.21 2.76
CA LYS A 150 11.86 -1.02 3.55
C LYS A 150 10.57 -1.83 3.38
N ASP A 151 10.70 -3.13 3.61
CA ASP A 151 9.60 -4.11 3.58
C ASP A 151 8.72 -4.02 4.85
N TRP A 152 7.94 -5.06 5.11
CA TRP A 152 6.90 -5.09 6.13
C TRP A 152 7.11 -6.23 7.12
N PHE A 153 6.62 -6.02 8.34
CA PHE A 153 6.40 -7.05 9.34
C PHE A 153 4.92 -7.40 9.40
N ALA A 154 4.63 -8.68 9.52
CA ALA A 154 3.33 -9.22 9.89
C ALA A 154 3.43 -9.74 11.33
N CYS A 155 2.77 -9.09 12.27
CA CYS A 155 2.84 -9.43 13.69
C CYS A 155 1.51 -10.04 14.17
N PRO A 156 1.55 -11.14 14.95
CA PRO A 156 0.34 -11.73 15.52
C PRO A 156 -0.48 -10.68 16.28
N ILE A 157 -1.80 -10.78 16.16
CA ILE A 157 -2.76 -9.98 16.94
C ILE A 157 -3.54 -10.91 17.88
N ASP A 158 -3.78 -10.45 19.12
CA ASP A 158 -4.14 -11.26 20.29
C ASP A 158 -5.56 -11.88 20.31
N ASP A 159 -6.21 -12.05 19.16
CA ASP A 159 -7.58 -12.56 19.07
C ASP A 159 -7.67 -14.02 18.61
N PHE A 160 -8.73 -14.72 19.06
CA PHE A 160 -9.14 -16.04 18.56
C PHE A 160 -9.45 -15.95 17.05
N ASN A 161 -8.82 -16.78 16.21
CA ASN A 161 -8.59 -16.57 14.76
C ASN A 161 -7.57 -15.44 14.46
N SER A 162 -6.36 -15.64 14.96
CA SER A 162 -5.24 -14.70 14.96
C SER A 162 -4.71 -14.41 13.55
N GLY A 163 -5.24 -13.35 12.96
CA GLY A 163 -4.59 -12.71 11.83
C GLY A 163 -3.23 -12.12 12.22
N TYR A 164 -2.64 -11.38 11.29
CA TYR A 164 -1.40 -10.63 11.52
C TYR A 164 -1.64 -9.18 11.15
N GLY A 165 -1.42 -8.25 12.08
CA GLY A 165 -1.36 -6.83 11.76
C GLY A 165 -0.07 -6.51 11.01
N ILE A 166 -0.05 -5.38 10.31
CA ILE A 166 1.07 -5.01 9.43
C ILE A 166 1.81 -3.79 9.97
N TRP A 167 3.13 -3.89 10.06
CA TRP A 167 4.03 -2.81 10.47
C TRP A 167 5.11 -2.54 9.43
N ALA A 168 5.46 -1.28 9.21
CA ALA A 168 6.58 -0.86 8.37
C ALA A 168 7.91 -1.15 9.06
N VAL A 169 8.80 -1.91 8.42
CA VAL A 169 10.12 -2.26 8.98
C VAL A 169 10.95 -1.01 9.27
N SER A 170 10.82 0.05 8.47
CA SER A 170 11.57 1.31 8.66
C SER A 170 11.26 2.02 9.98
N ARG A 171 10.15 1.68 10.65
CA ARG A 171 9.63 2.40 11.82
C ARG A 171 9.64 1.57 13.11
N VAL A 172 10.03 0.31 13.05
CA VAL A 172 10.15 -0.56 14.22
C VAL A 172 11.61 -0.51 14.71
N GLU A 173 11.84 0.12 15.86
CA GLU A 173 13.20 0.31 16.42
C GLU A 173 13.94 -1.03 16.60
N GLY A 174 15.23 -1.07 16.20
CA GLY A 174 16.09 -2.24 16.39
C GLY A 174 15.78 -3.47 15.51
N SER A 175 14.81 -3.39 14.59
CA SER A 175 14.38 -4.47 13.67
C SER A 175 13.91 -5.78 14.32
N ASN A 176 13.74 -5.80 15.65
CA ASN A 176 13.08 -6.88 16.37
C ASN A 176 11.64 -6.44 16.66
N ALA A 177 10.72 -6.79 15.79
CA ALA A 177 9.29 -6.43 15.90
C ALA A 177 8.54 -7.11 17.06
N GLY A 178 9.24 -7.92 17.87
CA GLY A 178 8.67 -8.74 18.92
C GLY A 178 8.52 -10.20 18.49
N ASP A 179 8.22 -11.06 19.46
CA ASP A 179 8.11 -12.50 19.23
C ASP A 179 6.96 -12.82 18.27
N GLY A 180 7.23 -13.70 17.30
CA GLY A 180 6.23 -14.16 16.33
C GLY A 180 6.00 -13.22 15.14
N CYS A 181 6.60 -12.02 15.11
CA CYS A 181 6.54 -11.16 13.94
C CYS A 181 7.36 -11.71 12.77
N LEU A 182 6.78 -11.64 11.58
CA LEU A 182 7.31 -12.24 10.37
C LEU A 182 7.58 -11.15 9.33
N GLY A 183 8.84 -10.95 8.96
CA GLY A 183 9.18 -10.09 7.82
C GLY A 183 8.66 -10.68 6.51
N PHE A 184 8.01 -9.88 5.66
CA PHE A 184 7.45 -10.32 4.38
C PHE A 184 7.56 -9.24 3.29
N THR A 185 7.56 -9.68 2.04
CA THR A 185 7.45 -8.79 0.89
C THR A 185 5.98 -8.60 0.52
N TRP A 186 5.53 -7.35 0.43
CA TRP A 186 4.19 -7.03 -0.09
C TRP A 186 4.22 -7.03 -1.61
N ARG A 187 3.61 -8.03 -2.22
CA ARG A 187 3.41 -8.10 -3.67
C ARG A 187 2.13 -7.36 -4.07
N VAL A 188 2.29 -6.45 -5.02
CA VAL A 188 1.19 -5.75 -5.70
C VAL A 188 0.57 -6.72 -6.71
N VAL A 189 -0.74 -6.94 -6.59
CA VAL A 189 -1.54 -7.76 -7.50
C VAL A 189 -2.56 -6.85 -8.17
N GLN A 190 -2.29 -6.46 -9.42
CA GLN A 190 -3.18 -5.55 -10.15
C GLN A 190 -4.58 -6.16 -10.29
N VAL A 191 -5.61 -5.30 -10.19
CA VAL A 191 -7.00 -5.69 -10.41
C VAL A 191 -7.50 -5.09 -11.71
N GLY A 192 -8.46 -5.76 -12.37
CA GLY A 192 -9.05 -5.27 -13.62
C GLY A 192 -9.84 -3.98 -13.40
N GLU A 193 -9.98 -3.18 -14.46
CA GLU A 193 -10.71 -1.90 -14.43
C GLU A 193 -12.18 -2.07 -14.02
N GLU A 194 -12.78 -3.21 -14.36
CA GLU A 194 -14.14 -3.61 -14.00
C GLU A 194 -14.33 -3.92 -12.52
N THR A 195 -13.24 -4.06 -11.75
CA THR A 195 -13.30 -4.34 -10.32
C THR A 195 -13.96 -3.15 -9.62
N LYS A 196 -15.09 -3.39 -8.96
CA LYS A 196 -15.85 -2.35 -8.25
C LYS A 196 -15.07 -1.82 -7.03
N PRO A 197 -15.09 -0.51 -6.75
CA PRO A 197 -14.59 0.01 -5.48
C PRO A 197 -15.49 -0.44 -4.32
N ALA A 198 -14.99 -0.39 -3.08
CA ALA A 198 -15.88 -0.43 -1.92
C ALA A 198 -16.65 0.91 -1.82
N TRP A 199 -17.80 0.95 -1.16
CA TRP A 199 -18.34 2.25 -0.76
C TRP A 199 -17.41 2.88 0.28
N GLN A 200 -17.19 2.18 1.40
CA GLN A 200 -16.16 2.48 2.38
C GLN A 200 -15.66 1.22 3.10
N TYR A 201 -14.44 1.28 3.63
CA TYR A 201 -13.86 0.31 4.55
C TYR A 201 -14.15 0.71 6.00
N GLN A 202 -14.41 -0.28 6.86
CA GLN A 202 -14.93 -0.06 8.23
C GLN A 202 -13.87 -0.14 9.34
N LYS A 203 -14.27 0.37 10.52
CA LYS A 203 -13.69 0.05 11.82
C LYS A 203 -14.09 -1.35 12.29
#